data_AF-A0A3R9Y3S9-F1
#
_entry.id   AF-A0A3R9Y3S9-F1
#
_cell.length_a   1.000
_cell.length_b   1.000
_cell.length_c   1.000
_cell.angle_alpha   90.00
_cell.angle_beta   90.00
_cell.angle_gamma   90.00
#
_symmetry.space_group_name_H-M   'P 1'
#
loop_
_entity.id
_entity.type
_entity.pdbx_description
1 polymer ?
#
loop_
_entity_poly.entity_id
_entity_poly.type
_entity_poly.pdbx_seq_one_letter_code
_entity_poly.pdbx_strand_id
1 'polypeptide(L)'
;MEIIIKGASEEFAEKLVALAAQHHAELSISTVRPGWTVDRAERYLHDLTASSRRMAEMVIVDGDGYIDADHLRRVIGKLNGPSNSLKRTVDRGVRKGWWPDDTPAPITPVSNPNNPSWHQNIAYRMDKELVPVFREALARITAGKKAAEDQQP
;
A
#
# COMPACT_ATOMS: atom_id res chain seq x y z
N MET A 1 12.78 -5.85 -20.53
CA MET A 1 14.13 -5.58 -20.00
C MET A 1 13.95 -4.96 -18.63
N GLU A 2 14.69 -5.41 -17.62
CA GLU A 2 14.65 -4.88 -16.25
C GLU A 2 15.96 -4.15 -15.96
N ILE A 3 15.87 -2.94 -15.39
CA ILE A 3 17.03 -2.12 -15.02
C ILE A 3 16.85 -1.71 -13.55
N ILE A 4 17.83 -2.01 -12.70
CA ILE A 4 17.86 -1.62 -11.28
C ILE A 4 19.08 -0.72 -11.05
N ILE A 5 18.86 0.48 -10.51
CA ILE A 5 19.90 1.47 -10.25
C ILE A 5 19.94 1.74 -8.75
N LYS A 6 21.13 1.67 -8.12
CA LYS A 6 21.34 1.90 -6.69
C LYS A 6 22.47 2.91 -6.47
N GLY A 7 22.31 3.80 -5.48
CA GLY A 7 23.33 4.79 -5.12
C GLY A 7 23.51 5.95 -6.10
N ALA A 8 22.48 6.25 -6.91
CA ALA A 8 22.51 7.35 -7.86
C ALA A 8 22.58 8.72 -7.15
N SER A 9 23.35 9.65 -7.73
CA SER A 9 23.35 11.05 -7.32
C SER A 9 22.10 11.77 -7.82
N GLU A 10 21.82 12.94 -7.24
CA GLU A 10 20.71 13.80 -7.65
C GLU A 10 20.83 14.22 -9.13
N GLU A 11 22.05 14.57 -9.57
CA GLU A 11 22.35 14.86 -10.97
C GLU A 11 22.03 13.68 -11.91
N PHE A 12 22.26 12.44 -11.46
CA PHE A 12 21.92 11.26 -12.24
C PHE A 12 20.40 11.11 -12.37
N ALA A 13 19.65 11.36 -11.30
CA ALA A 13 18.20 11.31 -11.31
C ALA A 13 17.61 12.35 -12.28
N GLU A 14 18.14 13.58 -12.28
CA GLU A 14 17.73 14.64 -13.22
C GLU A 14 17.96 14.24 -14.68
N LYS A 15 19.13 13.67 -14.99
CA LYS A 15 19.44 13.19 -16.35
C LYS A 15 18.55 12.02 -16.77
N LEU A 16 18.22 11.12 -15.84
CA LEU A 16 17.34 9.98 -16.11
C LEU A 16 15.91 10.45 -16.39
N VAL A 17 15.41 11.43 -15.63
CA VAL A 17 14.10 12.06 -15.87
C VAL A 17 14.08 12.77 -17.22
N ALA A 18 15.13 13.53 -17.55
CA ALA A 18 15.25 14.20 -18.85
C ALA A 18 15.29 13.21 -20.02
N LEU A 19 16.03 12.10 -19.89
CA LEU A 19 16.08 11.03 -20.88
C LEU A 19 14.70 10.39 -21.07
N ALA A 20 14.00 10.11 -19.97
CA ALA A 20 12.70 9.47 -20.06
C ALA A 20 11.62 10.43 -20.64
N ALA A 21 11.74 11.74 -20.39
CA ALA A 21 10.91 12.76 -21.03
C ALA A 21 11.13 12.86 -22.56
N GLN A 22 12.33 12.56 -23.07
CA GLN A 22 12.60 12.51 -24.51
C GLN A 22 11.87 11.35 -25.21
N HIS A 23 11.51 10.31 -24.46
CA HIS A 23 10.83 9.11 -24.96
C HIS A 23 9.41 8.97 -24.38
N HIS A 24 8.78 10.09 -23.99
CA HIS A 24 7.48 10.13 -23.29
C HIS A 24 6.31 9.45 -24.05
N ALA A 25 6.41 9.26 -25.36
CA ALA A 25 5.41 8.52 -26.14
C ALA A 25 5.51 6.98 -25.98
N GLU A 26 6.66 6.48 -25.50
CA GLU A 26 7.00 5.05 -25.47
C GLU A 26 7.24 4.51 -24.05
N LEU A 27 7.39 5.38 -23.04
CA LEU A 27 7.74 4.99 -21.67
C LEU A 27 6.66 5.42 -20.65
N SER A 28 6.16 4.46 -19.86
CA SER A 28 5.46 4.77 -18.61
C SER A 28 6.44 4.74 -17.44
N ILE A 29 6.80 5.90 -16.90
CA ILE A 29 7.66 5.99 -15.72
C ILE A 29 6.76 5.87 -14.48
N SER A 30 6.87 4.77 -13.75
CA SER A 30 6.33 4.67 -12.39
C SER A 30 7.50 4.68 -11.42
N THR A 31 7.63 5.72 -10.61
CA THR A 31 8.48 5.72 -9.42
C THR A 31 7.85 4.80 -8.38
N VAL A 32 7.95 3.50 -8.61
CA VAL A 32 7.54 2.49 -7.62
C VAL A 32 8.59 2.53 -6.52
N ARG A 33 8.24 3.05 -5.34
CA ARG A 33 9.06 2.82 -4.14
C ARG A 33 9.47 1.34 -4.11
N PRO A 34 10.72 1.00 -3.76
CA PRO A 34 11.15 -0.38 -3.73
C PRO A 34 10.25 -1.18 -2.77
N GLY A 35 9.36 -2.03 -3.32
CA GLY A 35 8.48 -2.86 -2.51
C GLY A 35 7.17 -3.25 -3.16
N TRP A 36 6.34 -2.29 -3.59
CA TRP A 36 4.92 -2.55 -3.88
C TRP A 36 4.58 -2.47 -5.38
N THR A 37 4.34 -3.63 -5.99
CA THR A 37 3.66 -3.77 -7.28
C THR A 37 2.19 -4.14 -7.08
N VAL A 38 1.37 -4.08 -8.13
CA VAL A 38 -0.04 -4.51 -8.07
C VAL A 38 -0.15 -5.95 -7.58
N ASP A 39 0.65 -6.88 -8.11
CA ASP A 39 0.61 -8.29 -7.72
C ASP A 39 1.01 -8.49 -6.24
N ARG A 40 1.99 -7.72 -5.76
CA ARG A 40 2.40 -7.77 -4.34
C ARG A 40 1.31 -7.18 -3.45
N ALA A 41 0.67 -6.08 -3.86
CA ALA A 41 -0.43 -5.45 -3.15
C ALA A 41 -1.65 -6.37 -3.09
N GLU A 42 -1.98 -7.05 -4.19
CA GLU A 42 -3.05 -8.05 -4.27
C GLU A 42 -2.78 -9.19 -3.27
N ARG A 43 -1.56 -9.75 -3.31
CA ARG A 43 -1.14 -10.79 -2.35
C ARG A 43 -1.20 -10.31 -0.92
N TYR A 44 -0.76 -9.08 -0.63
CA TYR A 44 -0.86 -8.48 0.69
C TYR A 44 -2.31 -8.40 1.15
N LEU A 45 -3.20 -7.83 0.33
CA LEU A 45 -4.62 -7.69 0.63
C LEU A 45 -5.32 -9.04 0.82
N HIS A 46 -4.91 -10.09 0.10
CA HIS A 46 -5.41 -11.46 0.28
C HIS A 46 -4.98 -12.08 1.62
N ASP A 47 -3.78 -11.77 2.10
CA ASP A 47 -3.22 -12.36 3.31
C ASP A 47 -3.61 -11.60 4.60
N LEU A 48 -4.36 -10.50 4.47
CA LEU A 48 -4.95 -9.77 5.59
C LEU A 48 -6.13 -10.53 6.21
N THR A 49 -6.31 -10.36 7.52
CA THR A 49 -7.57 -10.73 8.18
C THR A 49 -8.72 -9.87 7.64
N ALA A 50 -9.96 -10.34 7.76
CA ALA A 50 -11.12 -9.58 7.29
C ALA A 50 -11.19 -8.15 7.87
N SER A 51 -10.87 -7.98 9.16
CA SER A 51 -10.88 -6.67 9.81
C SER A 51 -9.74 -5.76 9.35
N SER A 52 -8.54 -6.30 9.10
CA SER A 52 -7.42 -5.54 8.51
C SER A 52 -7.67 -5.19 7.05
N ARG A 53 -8.26 -6.10 6.27
CA ARG A 53 -8.66 -5.83 4.89
C ARG A 53 -9.69 -4.71 4.85
N ARG A 54 -10.72 -4.75 5.71
CA ARG A 54 -11.70 -3.68 5.79
C ARG A 54 -11.07 -2.33 6.15
N MET A 55 -10.13 -2.32 7.09
CA MET A 55 -9.35 -1.12 7.41
C MET A 55 -8.58 -0.59 6.20
N ALA A 56 -7.90 -1.47 5.46
CA ALA A 56 -7.15 -1.10 4.26
C ALA A 56 -8.06 -0.55 3.16
N GLU A 57 -9.18 -1.22 2.87
CA GLU A 57 -10.19 -0.75 1.92
C GLU A 57 -10.68 0.66 2.27
N MET A 58 -11.01 0.94 3.53
CA MET A 58 -11.44 2.28 3.94
C MET A 58 -10.34 3.32 3.74
N VAL A 59 -9.09 3.00 4.07
CA VAL A 59 -7.95 3.91 3.81
C VAL A 59 -7.81 4.20 2.31
N ILE A 60 -7.92 3.18 1.46
CA ILE A 60 -7.66 3.28 0.01
C ILE A 60 -8.83 3.93 -0.75
N VAL A 61 -10.05 3.50 -0.47
CA VAL A 61 -11.26 3.86 -1.22
C VAL A 61 -11.90 5.09 -0.62
N ASP A 62 -12.22 5.07 0.68
CA ASP A 62 -12.97 6.15 1.32
C ASP A 62 -12.06 7.34 1.65
N GLY A 63 -10.83 7.07 2.07
CA GLY A 63 -9.87 8.08 2.51
C GLY A 63 -8.90 8.59 1.44
N ASP A 64 -8.89 8.01 0.23
CA ASP A 64 -7.88 8.30 -0.80
C ASP A 64 -6.44 8.25 -0.26
N GLY A 65 -6.14 7.28 0.61
CA GLY A 65 -4.86 7.12 1.28
C GLY A 65 -4.73 7.85 2.63
N TYR A 66 -5.76 8.52 3.14
CA TYR A 66 -5.74 9.09 4.49
C TYR A 66 -7.11 9.00 5.16
N ILE A 67 -7.19 8.46 6.37
CA ILE A 67 -8.45 8.37 7.10
C ILE A 67 -8.27 8.57 8.60
N ASP A 68 -9.20 9.29 9.22
CA ASP A 68 -9.19 9.56 10.66
C ASP A 68 -9.41 8.28 11.47
N ALA A 69 -8.64 8.13 12.55
CA ALA A 69 -8.74 6.99 13.43
C ALA A 69 -10.11 6.93 14.14
N ASP A 70 -10.71 8.07 14.45
CA ASP A 70 -12.06 8.10 15.04
C ASP A 70 -13.13 7.67 14.06
N HIS A 71 -12.97 7.98 12.77
CA HIS A 71 -13.88 7.48 11.74
C HIS A 71 -13.75 5.96 11.60
N LEU A 72 -12.53 5.43 11.54
CA LEU A 72 -12.30 3.99 11.55
C LEU A 72 -12.90 3.32 12.81
N ARG A 73 -12.72 3.91 14.00
CA ARG A 73 -13.27 3.34 15.25
C ARG A 73 -14.79 3.21 15.21
N ARG A 74 -15.50 4.15 14.59
CA ARG A 74 -16.96 4.09 14.44
C ARG A 74 -17.42 2.95 13.53
N VAL A 75 -16.62 2.58 12.53
CA VAL A 75 -17.02 1.57 11.52
C VAL A 75 -16.52 0.17 11.87
N ILE A 76 -15.25 0.04 12.29
CA ILE A 76 -14.61 -1.27 12.53
C ILE A 76 -14.24 -1.52 14.00
N GLY A 77 -14.55 -0.59 14.90
CA GLY A 77 -14.31 -0.75 16.34
C GLY A 77 -12.84 -0.57 16.74
N LYS A 78 -12.31 -1.46 17.58
CA LYS A 78 -10.94 -1.33 18.11
C LYS A 78 -9.89 -1.49 17.01
N LEU A 79 -8.97 -0.54 16.90
CA LEU A 79 -7.97 -0.51 15.82
C LEU A 79 -6.68 -1.29 16.10
N ASN A 80 -6.39 -1.63 17.36
CA ASN A 80 -5.12 -2.28 17.72
C ASN A 80 -4.92 -3.62 17.00
N GLY A 81 -5.98 -4.43 16.87
CA GLY A 81 -5.93 -5.70 16.14
C GLY A 81 -5.66 -5.50 14.65
N PRO A 82 -6.54 -4.76 13.94
CA PRO A 82 -6.37 -4.46 12.52
C PRO A 82 -5.01 -3.84 12.18
N SER A 83 -4.59 -2.81 12.93
CA SER A 83 -3.34 -2.08 12.73
C SER A 83 -2.10 -2.98 12.92
N ASN A 84 -2.06 -3.77 14.00
CA ASN A 84 -0.94 -4.69 14.23
C ASN A 84 -0.85 -5.77 13.14
N SER A 85 -2.00 -6.22 12.63
CA SER A 85 -2.08 -7.22 11.56
C SER A 85 -1.58 -6.67 10.21
N LEU A 86 -1.77 -5.38 9.92
CA LEU A 86 -1.19 -4.73 8.73
C LEU A 86 0.34 -4.86 8.71
N LYS A 87 1.00 -4.54 9.84
CA LYS A 87 2.46 -4.66 9.98
C LYS A 87 2.90 -6.12 9.97
N ARG A 88 2.25 -6.99 10.75
CA ARG A 88 2.61 -8.42 10.85
C ARG A 88 2.50 -9.14 9.52
N THR A 89 1.56 -8.73 8.68
CA THR A 89 1.44 -9.27 7.33
C THR A 89 2.69 -8.96 6.53
N VAL A 90 3.19 -7.70 6.56
CA VAL A 90 4.47 -7.29 5.96
C VAL A 90 5.68 -8.05 6.53
N ASP A 91 5.76 -8.19 7.85
CA ASP A 91 6.87 -8.94 8.47
C ASP A 91 6.82 -10.43 8.08
N ARG A 92 5.62 -10.99 7.84
CA ARG A 92 5.43 -12.38 7.45
C ARG A 92 5.91 -12.64 6.02
N GLY A 93 5.51 -11.82 5.06
CA GLY A 93 5.92 -12.01 3.67
C GLY A 93 7.38 -11.66 3.40
N VAL A 94 8.01 -10.73 4.14
CA VAL A 94 9.49 -10.57 4.07
C VAL A 94 10.17 -11.88 4.48
N ARG A 95 9.80 -12.46 5.63
CA ARG A 95 10.35 -13.76 6.10
C ARG A 95 10.09 -14.91 5.12
N LYS A 96 9.00 -14.85 4.35
CA LYS A 96 8.65 -15.86 3.35
C LYS A 96 9.22 -15.55 1.94
N GLY A 97 9.99 -14.48 1.79
CA GLY A 97 10.59 -14.08 0.51
C GLY A 97 9.58 -13.54 -0.52
N TRP A 98 8.39 -13.13 -0.09
CA TRP A 98 7.35 -12.56 -0.97
C TRP A 98 7.63 -11.10 -1.32
N TRP A 99 8.33 -10.40 -0.44
CA TRP A 99 8.73 -9.00 -0.61
C TRP A 99 10.21 -8.84 -0.29
N PRO A 100 10.88 -7.83 -0.87
CA PRO A 100 12.24 -7.48 -0.50
C PRO A 100 12.39 -7.17 0.98
N ASP A 101 13.61 -7.35 1.48
CA ASP A 101 14.00 -6.81 2.79
C ASP A 101 13.69 -5.30 2.85
N ASP A 102 13.33 -4.83 4.03
CA ASP A 102 12.94 -3.44 4.30
C ASP A 102 11.68 -2.94 3.59
N THR A 103 10.85 -3.83 3.01
CA THR A 103 9.55 -3.43 2.46
C THR A 103 8.71 -2.74 3.54
N PRO A 104 8.36 -1.45 3.38
CA PRO A 104 7.59 -0.74 4.40
C PRO A 104 6.13 -1.18 4.41
N ALA A 105 5.49 -1.08 5.57
CA ALA A 105 4.05 -1.25 5.67
C ALA A 105 3.35 -0.18 4.80
N PRO A 106 2.43 -0.57 3.90
CA PRO A 106 1.81 0.37 2.96
C PRO A 106 0.85 1.33 3.67
N ILE A 107 0.38 0.98 4.87
CA ILE A 107 -0.46 1.81 5.73
C ILE A 107 0.25 1.98 7.06
N THR A 108 0.41 3.23 7.50
CA THR A 108 1.10 3.59 8.74
C THR A 108 0.21 4.48 9.62
N PRO A 109 0.30 4.36 10.95
CA PRO A 109 -0.40 5.27 11.85
C PRO A 109 0.20 6.67 11.79
N VAL A 110 -0.66 7.68 11.99
CA VAL A 110 -0.29 9.08 12.17
C VAL A 110 -0.50 9.44 13.63
N SER A 111 0.58 9.81 14.32
CA SER A 111 0.55 10.21 15.74
C SER A 111 0.16 11.68 15.89
N ASN A 112 -0.48 12.03 17.01
CA ASN A 112 -0.75 13.42 17.36
C ASN A 112 0.56 14.18 17.66
N PRO A 113 0.94 15.21 16.87
CA PRO A 113 2.15 15.98 17.14
C PRO A 113 2.06 16.82 18.42
N ASN A 114 0.85 17.18 18.85
CA ASN A 114 0.61 18.05 20.00
C ASN A 114 0.57 17.29 21.33
N ASN A 115 0.61 15.96 21.31
CA ASN A 115 0.67 15.16 22.53
C ASN A 115 1.52 13.90 22.32
N PRO A 116 2.87 14.03 22.28
CA PRO A 116 3.76 12.91 21.98
C PRO A 116 3.78 11.82 23.06
N SER A 117 3.47 12.19 24.31
CA SER A 117 3.48 11.26 25.46
C SER A 117 2.28 10.32 25.48
N TRP A 118 1.19 10.67 24.79
CA TRP A 118 0.06 9.79 24.56
C TRP A 118 0.11 9.34 23.10
N HIS A 119 0.59 8.13 22.83
CA HIS A 119 0.67 7.52 21.49
C HIS A 119 -0.73 7.21 20.91
N GLN A 120 -1.58 8.24 20.83
CA GLN A 120 -2.87 8.14 20.18
C GLN A 120 -2.66 8.36 18.69
N ASN A 121 -2.88 7.30 17.93
CA ASN A 121 -3.00 7.40 16.49
C ASN A 121 -4.27 8.19 16.18
N ILE A 122 -4.10 9.34 15.53
CA ILE A 122 -5.18 10.25 15.10
C ILE A 122 -5.68 9.90 13.71
N ALA A 123 -4.85 9.26 12.89
CA ALA A 123 -5.21 8.82 11.55
C ALA A 123 -4.35 7.63 11.11
N TYR A 124 -4.67 7.12 9.92
CA TYR A 124 -3.87 6.14 9.19
C TYR A 124 -3.68 6.64 7.76
N ARG A 125 -2.47 6.45 7.24
CA ARG A 125 -2.09 6.95 5.92
C ARG A 125 -1.39 5.90 5.07
N MET A 126 -1.62 6.00 3.78
CA MET A 126 -0.89 5.38 2.69
C MET A 126 -0.29 6.50 1.83
N ASP A 127 0.93 6.32 1.35
CA ASP A 127 1.52 7.27 0.40
C ASP A 127 0.65 7.39 -0.86
N LYS A 128 0.40 8.61 -1.32
CA LYS A 128 -0.49 8.89 -2.46
C LYS A 128 -0.10 8.13 -3.72
N GLU A 129 1.20 7.88 -3.93
CA GLU A 129 1.72 7.10 -5.05
C GLU A 129 1.33 5.61 -4.99
N LEU A 130 1.10 5.06 -3.79
CA LEU A 130 0.68 3.67 -3.62
C LEU A 130 -0.83 3.47 -3.77
N VAL A 131 -1.63 4.52 -3.57
CA VAL A 131 -3.09 4.47 -3.68
C VAL A 131 -3.56 3.87 -5.01
N PRO A 132 -3.09 4.31 -6.21
CA PRO A 132 -3.52 3.70 -7.47
C PRO A 132 -3.12 2.22 -7.58
N VAL A 133 -1.95 1.83 -7.08
CA VAL A 133 -1.48 0.43 -7.08
C VAL A 133 -2.41 -0.47 -6.26
N PHE A 134 -2.81 -0.01 -5.07
CA PHE A 134 -3.68 -0.76 -4.18
C PHE A 134 -5.15 -0.74 -4.62
N ARG A 135 -5.60 0.32 -5.30
CA ARG A 135 -6.93 0.34 -5.94
C ARG A 135 -7.04 -0.69 -7.05
N GLU A 136 -6.03 -0.76 -7.91
CA GLU A 136 -5.98 -1.76 -8.98
C GLU A 136 -5.97 -3.18 -8.41
N ALA A 137 -5.19 -3.43 -7.35
CA ALA A 137 -5.19 -4.72 -6.67
C ALA A 137 -6.56 -5.10 -6.08
N LEU A 138 -7.29 -4.15 -5.47
CA LEU A 138 -8.66 -4.37 -5.00
C LEU A 138 -9.64 -4.67 -6.14
N ALA A 139 -9.48 -4.00 -7.28
CA ALA A 139 -10.30 -4.23 -8.46
C ALA A 139 -10.11 -5.67 -8.98
N ARG A 140 -8.86 -6.17 -9.06
CA ARG A 140 -8.55 -7.55 -9.44
C ARG A 140 -9.17 -8.58 -8.51
N ILE A 141 -9.06 -8.38 -7.19
CA ILE A 141 -9.67 -9.24 -6.18
C ILE A 141 -11.20 -9.31 -6.36
N THR A 142 -11.82 -8.16 -6.59
CA THR A 142 -13.28 -8.07 -6.74
C THR A 142 -13.75 -8.74 -8.04
N ALA A 143 -13.04 -8.50 -9.15
CA ALA A 143 -13.32 -9.14 -10.43
C ALA A 143 -13.14 -10.67 -10.37
N GLY A 144 -12.09 -11.14 -9.71
CA GLY A 144 -11.84 -12.57 -9.50
C GLY A 144 -12.92 -13.25 -8.65
N LYS A 145 -13.43 -12.57 -7.61
CA LYS A 145 -14.54 -13.09 -6.78
C LYS A 145 -15.82 -13.24 -7.60
N LYS A 146 -16.16 -12.24 -8.41
CA LYS A 146 -17.35 -12.26 -9.27
C LYS A 146 -17.29 -13.41 -10.29
N ALA A 147 -16.14 -13.61 -10.93
CA ALA A 147 -15.95 -14.70 -11.88
C ALA A 147 -16.06 -16.10 -11.25
N ALA A 148 -15.70 -16.25 -9.97
CA ALA A 148 -15.85 -17.51 -9.24
C ALA A 148 -17.30 -17.79 -8.82
N GLU A 149 -18.06 -16.75 -8.45
CA GLU A 149 -19.49 -16.84 -8.12
C GLU A 149 -20.34 -17.20 -9.36
N ASP A 150 -20.01 -16.64 -10.53
CA ASP A 150 -20.69 -16.92 -11.80
C ASP A 150 -20.43 -18.36 -12.33
N GLN A 151 -19.47 -19.10 -11.74
CA GLN A 151 -19.09 -20.47 -12.14
C GLN A 151 -19.61 -21.56 -11.19
N GLN A 152 -20.35 -21.22 -10.12
CA GLN A 152 -21.01 -22.22 -9.27
C GLN A 152 -22.45 -22.48 -9.75
N PRO A 153 -22.81 -23.74 -10.11
CA PRO A 153 -24.13 -24.10 -10.63
C PRO A 153 -25.24 -24.10 -9.57
#